data_AF-A0AAD7H6V9-F1
#
_entry.id   AF-A0AAD7H6V9-F1
#
_cell.length_a   1.000
_cell.length_b   1.000
_cell.length_c   1.000
_cell.angle_alpha   90.00
_cell.angle_beta   90.00
_cell.angle_gamma   90.00
#
_symmetry.space_group_name_H-M   'P 1'
#
loop_
_entity.id
_entity.type
_entity.pdbx_description
1 polymer ?
#
loop_
_entity_poly.entity_id
_entity_poly.type
_entity_poly.pdbx_seq_one_letter_code
_entity_poly.pdbx_strand_id
1 'polypeptide(L)'
;LNSVNIKFIEALINQCHTIYLDEIQEKLLLQRDVSVSITTLLRALHRLELTRKCVSVRALERNDLLRSAYMNRIADLVPDPNMLMFIDEAAKNDRTTGRSRGWSL
;
A
#
# COMPACT_ATOMS: atom_id res chain seq x y z
N LEU A 1 9.74 -23.58 5.10
CA LEU A 1 8.75 -22.80 5.87
C LEU A 1 7.60 -23.73 6.24
N ASN A 2 7.29 -23.87 7.53
CA ASN A 2 6.14 -24.66 8.00
C ASN A 2 4.86 -23.80 7.99
N SER A 3 3.71 -24.42 8.19
CA SER A 3 2.40 -23.74 8.18
C SER A 3 2.30 -22.60 9.22
N VAL A 4 2.94 -22.77 10.37
CA VAL A 4 2.96 -21.77 11.46
C VAL A 4 3.72 -20.50 11.06
N ASN A 5 4.82 -20.63 10.34
CA ASN A 5 5.59 -19.49 9.82
C ASN A 5 4.89 -18.83 8.64
N ILE A 6 4.19 -19.60 7.81
CA ILE A 6 3.37 -19.04 6.73
C ILE A 6 2.26 -18.15 7.29
N LYS A 7 1.50 -18.61 8.29
CA LYS A 7 0.47 -17.78 8.95
C LYS A 7 1.04 -16.53 9.60
N PHE A 8 2.26 -16.60 10.13
CA PHE A 8 2.94 -15.45 10.68
C PHE A 8 3.29 -14.42 9.59
N ILE A 9 3.79 -14.86 8.43
CA ILE A 9 4.07 -14.00 7.28
C ILE A 9 2.78 -13.33 6.77
N GLU A 10 1.68 -14.07 6.67
CA GLU A 10 0.37 -13.52 6.29
C GLU A 10 -0.08 -12.44 7.27
N ALA A 11 0.04 -12.68 8.59
CA ALA A 11 -0.29 -11.69 9.61
C ALA A 11 0.58 -10.42 9.49
N LEU A 12 1.88 -10.57 9.20
CA LEU A 12 2.77 -9.43 8.98
C LEU A 12 2.36 -8.59 7.76
N ILE A 13 2.02 -9.25 6.65
CA ILE A 13 1.59 -8.56 5.42
C ILE A 13 0.24 -7.87 5.63
N ASN A 14 -0.69 -8.49 6.35
CA ASN A 14 -1.97 -7.88 6.69
C ASN A 14 -1.82 -6.63 7.59
N GLN A 15 -0.81 -6.62 8.48
CA GLN A 15 -0.49 -5.44 9.29
C GLN A 15 0.22 -4.35 8.49
N CYS A 16 1.12 -4.72 7.59
CA CYS A 16 1.88 -3.79 6.76
C CYS A 16 2.14 -4.39 5.38
N HIS A 17 1.27 -4.09 4.42
CA HIS A 17 1.39 -4.63 3.07
C HIS A 17 2.62 -4.09 2.32
N THR A 18 3.24 -2.98 2.76
CA THR A 18 4.46 -2.41 2.15
C THR A 18 5.77 -2.97 2.73
N ILE A 19 5.70 -4.04 3.52
CA ILE A 19 6.87 -4.68 4.12
C ILE A 19 7.80 -5.29 3.05
N TYR A 20 9.12 -5.10 3.21
CA TYR A 20 10.13 -5.66 2.33
C TYR A 20 10.51 -7.10 2.72
N LEU A 21 11.16 -7.84 1.80
CA LEU A 21 11.50 -9.25 2.03
C LEU A 21 12.56 -9.44 3.13
N ASP A 22 13.52 -8.53 3.21
CA ASP A 22 14.54 -8.46 4.25
C ASP A 22 13.91 -8.13 5.62
N GLU A 23 12.92 -7.24 5.67
CA GLU A 23 12.18 -6.98 6.92
C GLU A 23 11.35 -8.20 7.37
N ILE A 24 10.76 -8.96 6.44
CA ILE A 24 10.09 -10.22 6.80
C ILE A 24 11.12 -11.25 7.31
N GLN A 25 12.28 -11.35 6.65
CA GLN A 25 13.38 -12.21 7.08
C GLN A 25 13.85 -11.87 8.50
N GLU A 26 14.08 -10.58 8.78
CA GLU A 26 14.49 -10.10 10.09
C GLU A 26 13.42 -10.43 11.15
N LYS A 27 12.13 -10.19 10.88
CA LYS A 27 11.06 -10.52 11.82
C LYS A 27 10.94 -12.03 12.08
N LEU A 28 11.15 -12.86 11.06
CA LEU A 28 11.18 -14.32 11.22
C LEU A 28 12.36 -14.77 12.09
N LEU A 29 13.52 -14.14 11.92
CA LEU A 29 14.69 -14.42 12.75
C LEU A 29 14.43 -13.98 14.20
N LEU A 30 14.02 -12.74 14.42
CA LEU A 30 13.85 -12.17 15.76
C LEU A 30 12.71 -12.79 16.57
N GLN A 31 11.58 -13.13 15.92
CA GLN A 31 10.37 -13.56 16.63
C GLN A 31 10.14 -15.07 16.61
N ARG A 32 10.82 -15.80 15.71
CA ARG A 32 10.62 -17.25 15.52
C ARG A 32 11.92 -18.05 15.49
N ASP A 33 13.08 -17.41 15.55
CA ASP A 33 14.40 -18.02 15.40
C ASP A 33 14.54 -18.80 14.07
N VAL A 34 13.91 -18.27 13.01
CA VAL A 34 13.91 -18.90 11.69
C VAL A 34 14.70 -18.08 10.69
N SER A 35 15.88 -18.56 10.36
CA SER A 35 16.68 -18.04 9.25
C SER A 35 16.23 -18.64 7.92
N VAL A 36 15.77 -17.79 7.00
CA VAL A 36 15.33 -18.18 5.65
C VAL A 36 15.93 -17.23 4.62
N SER A 37 16.30 -17.74 3.45
CA SER A 37 16.79 -16.88 2.37
C SER A 37 15.66 -16.02 1.78
N ILE A 38 16.01 -14.84 1.26
CA ILE A 38 15.09 -13.97 0.51
C ILE A 38 14.43 -14.72 -0.65
N THR A 39 15.17 -15.58 -1.36
CA THR A 39 14.65 -16.39 -2.46
C THR A 39 13.59 -17.40 -2.01
N THR A 40 13.76 -17.98 -0.82
CA THR A 40 12.78 -18.90 -0.22
C THR A 40 11.52 -18.15 0.18
N LEU A 41 11.68 -16.96 0.77
CA LEU A 41 10.59 -16.05 1.11
C LEU A 41 9.79 -15.64 -0.13
N LEU A 42 10.46 -15.19 -1.18
CA LEU A 42 9.83 -14.80 -2.44
C LEU A 42 9.00 -15.95 -3.03
N ARG A 43 9.57 -17.16 -3.08
CA ARG A 43 8.84 -18.36 -3.55
C ARG A 43 7.64 -18.70 -2.66
N ALA A 44 7.75 -18.50 -1.35
CA ALA A 44 6.64 -18.70 -0.43
C ALA A 44 5.52 -17.70 -0.67
N LEU A 45 5.82 -16.41 -0.87
CA LEU A 45 4.82 -15.39 -1.19
C LEU A 45 4.13 -15.66 -2.52
N HIS A 46 4.86 -16.09 -3.55
CA HIS A 46 4.26 -16.49 -4.83
C HIS A 46 3.32 -17.69 -4.69
N ARG A 47 3.61 -18.65 -3.80
CA ARG A 47 2.72 -19.78 -3.50
C ARG A 47 1.45 -19.35 -2.75
N LEU A 48 1.47 -18.19 -2.10
CA LEU A 48 0.31 -17.53 -1.50
C LEU A 48 -0.41 -16.59 -2.48
N GLU A 49 -0.04 -16.63 -3.77
CA GLU A 49 -0.59 -15.77 -4.82
C GLU A 49 -0.35 -14.26 -4.60
N LEU A 50 0.56 -13.91 -3.70
CA LEU A 50 0.91 -12.52 -3.41
C LEU A 50 1.91 -11.99 -4.43
N THR A 51 1.60 -10.83 -4.99
CA THR A 51 2.46 -10.10 -5.93
C THR A 51 2.74 -8.68 -5.43
N ARG A 52 3.84 -8.09 -5.91
CA ARG A 52 4.28 -6.75 -5.50
C ARG A 52 3.63 -5.71 -6.42
N LYS A 53 2.55 -5.09 -5.97
CA LYS A 53 1.75 -4.11 -6.72
C LYS A 53 2.06 -2.67 -6.31
N CYS A 54 1.80 -1.73 -7.19
CA CYS A 54 1.86 -0.30 -6.86
C CYS A 54 0.73 0.03 -5.88
N VAL A 55 1.06 0.78 -4.83
CA VAL A 55 0.08 1.21 -3.82
C VAL A 55 -0.05 2.71 -3.86
N SER A 56 -1.29 3.19 -3.92
CA SER A 56 -1.60 4.60 -3.73
C SER A 56 -1.57 4.92 -2.24
N VAL A 57 -0.74 5.88 -1.85
CA VAL A 57 -0.82 6.46 -0.50
C VAL A 57 -2.05 7.35 -0.46
N ARG A 58 -2.97 7.08 0.48
CA ARG A 58 -4.09 7.98 0.75
C ARG A 58 -3.52 9.25 1.38
N ALA A 59 -3.80 10.42 0.80
CA ALA A 59 -3.45 11.69 1.44
C ALA A 59 -4.07 11.75 2.85
N LEU A 60 -3.27 12.08 3.86
CA LEU A 60 -3.72 12.15 5.26
C LEU A 60 -4.85 13.17 5.43
N GLU A 61 -4.85 14.22 4.61
CA GLU A 61 -5.87 15.28 4.59
C GLU A 61 -7.19 14.84 3.94
N ARG A 62 -7.26 13.65 3.34
CA ARG A 62 -8.45 13.19 2.61
C ARG A 62 -9.60 12.84 3.57
N ASN A 63 -10.56 13.76 3.68
CA ASN A 63 -11.84 13.58 4.36
C ASN A 63 -12.96 13.25 3.35
N ASP A 64 -13.48 12.02 3.38
CA ASP A 64 -14.49 11.58 2.40
C ASP A 64 -15.84 12.29 2.57
N LEU A 65 -16.19 12.70 3.80
CA LEU A 65 -17.43 13.44 4.05
C LEU A 65 -17.38 14.83 3.43
N LEU A 66 -16.28 15.56 3.65
CA LEU A 66 -16.08 16.88 3.03
C LEU A 66 -16.00 16.77 1.51
N ARG A 67 -15.35 15.72 1.00
CA ARG A 67 -15.29 15.46 -0.45
C ARG A 67 -16.68 15.20 -1.03
N SER A 68 -17.51 14.42 -0.35
CA SER A 68 -18.87 14.14 -0.80
C SER A 68 -19.74 15.41 -0.76
N ALA A 69 -19.65 16.21 0.31
CA ALA A 69 -20.38 17.47 0.42
C ALA A 69 -19.96 18.46 -0.68
N TYR A 70 -18.66 18.54 -0.97
CA TYR A 70 -18.14 19.34 -2.07
C TYR A 70 -18.66 18.86 -3.43
N MET A 71 -18.64 17.55 -3.70
CA MET A 71 -19.13 16.99 -4.97
C MET A 71 -20.62 17.27 -5.19
N ASN A 72 -21.45 17.14 -4.15
CA ASN A 72 -22.87 17.50 -4.23
C ASN A 72 -23.06 18.98 -4.54
N ARG A 73 -22.32 19.85 -3.82
CA ARG A 73 -22.36 21.30 -4.05
C ARG A 73 -21.93 21.67 -5.49
N ILE A 74 -20.89 21.05 -6.02
CA ILE A 74 -20.43 21.31 -7.39
C ILE A 74 -21.44 20.81 -8.41
N ALA A 75 -22.07 19.64 -8.19
CA ALA A 75 -23.10 19.12 -9.08
C ALA A 75 -24.30 20.08 -9.20
N ASP A 76 -24.69 20.74 -8.10
CA ASP A 76 -25.76 21.74 -8.12
C ASP A 76 -25.34 23.05 -8.81
N LEU A 77 -24.09 23.49 -8.60
CA LEU A 77 -23.60 24.78 -9.09
C LEU A 77 -23.13 24.73 -10.56
N VAL A 78 -22.68 23.57 -11.03
CA VAL A 78 -22.04 23.41 -12.33
C VAL A 78 -22.68 22.22 -13.06
N PRO A 79 -23.84 22.45 -13.71
CA PRO A 79 -24.57 21.39 -14.41
C PRO A 79 -23.91 20.97 -15.73
N ASP A 80 -23.04 21.81 -16.30
CA ASP A 80 -22.27 21.53 -17.52
C ASP A 80 -20.76 21.47 -17.20
N PRO A 81 -20.08 20.35 -17.48
CA PRO A 81 -18.63 20.21 -17.32
C PRO A 81 -17.80 21.29 -18.03
N ASN A 82 -18.30 21.91 -19.11
CA ASN A 82 -17.58 22.96 -19.84
C ASN A 82 -17.41 24.27 -19.04
N MET A 83 -18.13 24.41 -17.92
CA MET A 83 -17.97 25.56 -17.02
C MET A 83 -16.77 25.41 -16.07
N LEU A 84 -16.11 24.25 -16.05
CA LEU A 84 -14.98 23.96 -15.17
C LEU A 84 -13.65 24.15 -15.89
N MET A 85 -12.75 24.90 -15.25
CA MET A 85 -11.34 24.98 -15.61
C MET A 85 -10.51 24.55 -14.41
N PHE A 86 -9.64 23.56 -14.61
CA PHE A 86 -8.78 23.03 -13.56
C PHE A 86 -7.32 23.43 -13.82
N ILE A 87 -6.65 23.91 -12.79
CA ILE A 87 -5.22 24.22 -12.80
C ILE A 87 -4.65 23.55 -11.55
N ASP A 88 -3.57 22.78 -11.71
CA ASP A 88 -2.87 22.13 -10.61
C ASP A 88 -1.40 22.51 -10.64
N GLU A 89 -0.83 22.80 -9.47
CA GLU A 89 0.58 23.11 -9.31
C GLU A 89 1.32 21.83 -8.88
N ALA A 90 2.04 21.22 -9.81
CA ALA A 90 2.85 20.05 -9.51
C ALA A 90 4.13 20.48 -8.78
N ALA A 91 4.18 20.25 -7.47
CA ALA A 91 5.40 20.42 -6.69
C ALA A 91 6.44 19.37 -7.11
N LYS A 92 7.61 19.82 -7.61
CA LYS A 92 8.79 18.94 -7.78
C LYS A 92 9.54 18.87 -6.47
N ASN A 93 9.21 17.89 -5.64
CA ASN A 93 9.94 17.58 -4.42
C ASN A 93 10.67 16.24 -4.55
N ASP A 94 11.99 16.21 -4.41
CA ASP A 94 12.79 14.96 -4.37
C ASP A 94 12.58 14.17 -3.05
N ARG A 95 11.50 14.47 -2.32
CA ARG A 95 11.15 13.87 -1.01
C ARG A 95 10.08 12.80 -1.17
N THR A 96 10.32 11.81 -2.03
CA THR A 96 9.43 10.64 -2.12
C THR A 96 9.76 9.66 -1.01
N THR A 97 9.42 10.01 0.24
CA THR A 97 9.69 9.16 1.42
C THR A 97 8.70 8.00 1.57
N GLY A 98 7.63 7.97 0.76
CA GLY A 98 6.59 6.94 0.81
C GLY A 98 6.96 5.66 0.06
N ARG A 99 6.68 4.50 0.66
CA ARG A 99 6.76 3.21 -0.04
C ARG A 99 5.63 3.12 -1.07
N SER A 100 5.99 3.01 -2.35
CA SER A 100 5.04 2.97 -3.48
C SER A 100 4.61 1.56 -3.89
N ARG A 101 5.15 0.52 -3.23
CA ARG A 101 4.86 -0.88 -3.56
C ARG A 101 4.53 -1.69 -2.32
N GLY A 102 3.61 -2.63 -2.46
CA GLY A 102 3.22 -3.57 -1.41
C GLY A 102 2.71 -4.90 -1.97
N TRP A 103 2.55 -5.87 -1.08
CA TRP A 103 2.06 -7.21 -1.37
C TRP A 103 0.54 -7.25 -1.35
N SER A 104 -0.03 -7.80 -2.42
CA SER A 104 -1.47 -8.05 -2.56
C SER A 104 -1.68 -9.29 -3.43
N LEU A 105 -2.80 -9.98 -3.21
CA LEU A 105 -3.40 -10.87 -4.21
C LEU A 105 -3.62 -10.09 -5.49
#